data_AF-A0A965JSF0-F1
#
_entry.id   AF-A0A965JSF0-F1
#
_cell.length_a   1.000
_cell.length_b   1.000
_cell.length_c   1.000
_cell.angle_alpha   90.00
_cell.angle_beta   90.00
_cell.angle_gamma   90.00
#
_symmetry.space_group_name_H-M   'P 1'
#
loop_
_entity.id
_entity.type
_entity.pdbx_description
1 polymer ?
#
loop_
_entity_poly.entity_id
_entity_poly.type
_entity_poly.pdbx_seq_one_letter_code
_entity_poly.pdbx_strand_id
1 'polypeptide(L)'
;MDMITSASNSYLLSKISALTLSALLLFSCSSPKKEVKNSKIKPEKNLVLVCNDSFCKVNYSGPEFTIHKGEIIDTAHRMSNLISGEVGKKLKSLFNKKKYAKVDLKKIRMTSIDMNNLGSVKLEIFIPFKRVKNPCEARTGFDHSGGWNHDPEIEERKQKLSRIALCEELEISPLIKTPENFQEYWIQWKHKDFQANCACN
;
A
#
# COMPACT_ATOMS: atom_id res chain seq x y z
N MET A 1 7.59 63.38 12.58
CA MET A 1 7.07 62.72 13.79
C MET A 1 5.93 63.56 14.29
N ASP A 2 4.72 63.02 14.30
CA ASP A 2 3.87 62.94 15.50
C ASP A 2 2.51 62.37 15.14
N MET A 3 2.14 61.41 15.97
CA MET A 3 0.98 60.54 15.91
C MET A 3 -0.18 61.26 16.60
N ILE A 4 -1.32 61.41 15.92
CA ILE A 4 -2.57 61.86 16.54
C ILE A 4 -3.59 60.75 16.41
N THR A 5 -4.00 60.27 17.58
CA THR A 5 -5.13 59.40 17.86
C THR A 5 -6.45 60.16 17.68
N SER A 6 -7.54 59.45 17.32
CA SER A 6 -8.87 59.77 17.85
C SER A 6 -9.85 58.64 17.53
N ALA A 7 -10.33 58.01 18.59
CA ALA A 7 -11.54 57.21 18.59
C ALA A 7 -12.76 58.11 18.80
N SER A 8 -13.95 57.72 18.33
CA SER A 8 -15.15 57.56 19.17
C SER A 8 -16.47 57.44 18.39
N ASN A 9 -17.36 56.62 18.95
CA ASN A 9 -18.82 56.82 19.13
C ASN A 9 -19.72 56.94 17.89
N SER A 10 -20.99 56.50 17.86
CA SER A 10 -21.87 55.86 18.84
C SER A 10 -23.19 55.52 18.13
N TYR A 11 -23.79 54.39 18.52
CA TYR A 11 -25.23 54.09 18.65
C TYR A 11 -26.28 54.82 17.79
N LEU A 12 -27.11 54.04 17.09
CA LEU A 12 -28.56 54.12 17.28
C LEU A 12 -29.28 52.81 16.89
N LEU A 13 -30.09 52.31 17.83
CA LEU A 13 -30.98 51.17 17.70
C LEU A 13 -32.30 51.58 17.02
N SER A 14 -32.87 50.72 16.18
CA SER A 14 -34.32 50.58 16.12
C SER A 14 -34.69 49.10 15.92
N LYS A 15 -35.61 48.62 16.76
CA LYS A 15 -36.18 47.27 16.75
C LYS A 15 -37.38 47.25 15.80
N ILE A 16 -37.51 46.22 14.97
CA ILE A 16 -38.83 45.70 14.54
C ILE A 16 -38.77 44.18 14.61
N SER A 17 -39.82 43.61 15.20
CA SER A 17 -40.00 42.20 15.50
C SER A 17 -40.94 41.54 14.49
N ALA A 18 -40.69 40.25 14.28
CA ALA A 18 -41.63 39.16 14.06
C ALA A 18 -41.92 38.63 12.64
N LEU A 19 -42.00 37.30 12.63
CA LEU A 19 -42.69 36.36 11.71
C LEU A 19 -41.94 35.75 10.51
N THR A 20 -41.31 34.61 10.82
CA THR A 20 -41.44 33.28 10.18
C THR A 20 -41.40 33.16 8.65
N LEU A 21 -40.39 32.46 8.14
CA LEU A 21 -40.62 31.35 7.22
C LEU A 21 -39.53 30.28 7.37
N SER A 22 -39.98 29.10 7.77
CA SER A 22 -39.20 27.86 7.78
C SER A 22 -38.88 27.46 6.34
N ALA A 23 -37.60 27.33 6.02
CA ALA A 23 -37.12 26.60 4.85
C ALA A 23 -35.93 25.75 5.29
N LEU A 24 -36.22 24.54 5.80
CA LEU A 24 -35.26 23.45 5.84
C LEU A 24 -34.82 23.15 4.41
N LEU A 25 -33.69 23.72 3.98
CA LEU A 25 -32.93 23.19 2.86
C LEU A 25 -32.18 21.96 3.36
N LEU A 26 -32.84 20.81 3.30
CA LEU A 26 -32.17 19.51 3.32
C LEU A 26 -31.31 19.43 2.05
N PHE A 27 -30.07 19.92 2.12
CA PHE A 27 -29.03 19.51 1.19
C PHE A 27 -28.72 18.03 1.45
N SER A 28 -29.52 17.17 0.83
CA SER A 28 -29.20 15.76 0.67
C SER A 28 -28.01 15.69 -0.29
N CYS A 29 -26.80 15.73 0.27
CA CYS A 29 -25.58 15.38 -0.45
C CYS A 29 -25.66 13.91 -0.83
N SER A 30 -26.28 13.64 -1.97
CA SER A 30 -26.20 12.35 -2.65
C SER A 30 -24.76 12.21 -3.13
N SER A 31 -23.91 11.51 -2.36
CA SER A 31 -22.58 11.15 -2.85
C SER A 31 -22.77 10.35 -4.14
N PRO A 32 -22.19 10.75 -5.28
CA PRO A 32 -22.26 9.93 -6.47
C PRO A 32 -21.54 8.61 -6.17
N LYS A 33 -22.29 7.50 -6.24
CA LYS A 33 -21.70 6.16 -6.24
C LYS A 33 -20.71 6.12 -7.40
N LYS A 34 -19.41 6.14 -7.11
CA LYS A 34 -18.39 5.84 -8.11
C LYS A 34 -18.66 4.41 -8.58
N GLU A 35 -19.24 4.27 -9.77
CA GLU A 35 -19.16 3.04 -10.52
C GLU A 35 -17.69 2.66 -10.61
N VAL A 36 -17.35 1.52 -10.01
CA VAL A 36 -16.07 0.86 -10.21
C VAL A 36 -16.07 0.41 -11.67
N LYS A 37 -15.59 1.29 -12.56
CA LYS A 37 -15.19 0.90 -13.90
C LYS A 37 -14.13 -0.18 -13.73
N ASN A 38 -14.52 -1.43 -13.97
CA ASN A 38 -13.61 -2.53 -14.21
C ASN A 38 -12.83 -2.21 -15.47
N SER A 39 -11.80 -1.38 -15.31
CA SER A 39 -10.72 -1.20 -16.26
C SER A 39 -10.07 -2.57 -16.42
N LYS A 40 -10.46 -3.29 -17.47
CA LYS A 40 -9.67 -4.40 -17.99
C LYS A 40 -8.36 -3.81 -18.49
N ILE A 41 -7.37 -3.75 -17.62
CA ILE A 41 -5.99 -3.38 -17.94
C ILE A 41 -5.55 -4.35 -19.04
N LYS A 42 -5.30 -3.84 -20.25
CA LYS A 42 -4.59 -4.59 -21.30
C LYS A 42 -3.27 -5.07 -20.68
N PRO A 43 -2.91 -6.36 -20.79
CA PRO A 43 -1.62 -6.81 -20.29
C PRO A 43 -0.52 -5.99 -20.98
N GLU A 44 0.23 -5.24 -20.18
CA GLU A 44 1.42 -4.54 -20.61
C GLU A 44 2.37 -5.62 -21.16
N LYS A 45 2.75 -5.57 -22.45
CA LYS A 45 3.58 -6.60 -23.10
C LYS A 45 4.88 -6.91 -22.36
N ASN A 46 5.30 -5.98 -21.50
CA ASN A 46 6.54 -5.96 -20.76
C ASN A 46 6.40 -6.47 -19.32
N LEU A 47 5.21 -6.90 -18.90
CA LEU A 47 4.91 -7.31 -17.53
C LEU A 47 4.26 -8.70 -17.51
N VAL A 48 4.91 -9.63 -16.82
CA VAL A 48 4.37 -10.96 -16.51
C VAL A 48 4.20 -11.06 -15.00
N LEU A 49 2.96 -11.11 -14.54
CA LEU A 49 2.60 -11.30 -13.13
C LEU A 49 1.84 -12.62 -12.99
N VAL A 50 2.37 -13.55 -12.20
CA VAL A 50 1.78 -14.87 -11.96
C VAL A 50 1.67 -15.11 -10.47
N CYS A 51 0.46 -15.42 -9.99
CA CYS A 51 0.20 -15.79 -8.60
C CYS A 51 -0.68 -17.04 -8.54
N ASN A 52 -0.10 -18.15 -8.07
CA ASN A 52 -0.80 -19.42 -7.87
C ASN A 52 -0.81 -19.81 -6.38
N ASP A 53 -1.10 -21.07 -6.06
CA ASP A 53 -1.20 -21.54 -4.68
C ASP A 53 0.18 -21.77 -4.01
N SER A 54 1.26 -21.70 -4.78
CA SER A 54 2.64 -22.00 -4.35
C SER A 54 3.57 -20.80 -4.38
N PHE A 55 3.30 -19.79 -5.21
CA PHE A 55 4.13 -18.58 -5.29
C PHE A 55 3.40 -17.42 -5.97
N CYS A 56 3.97 -16.23 -5.80
CA CYS A 56 3.78 -15.09 -6.69
C CYS A 56 5.11 -14.72 -7.37
N LYS A 57 5.05 -14.26 -8.61
CA LYS A 57 6.19 -13.83 -9.40
C LYS A 57 5.82 -12.63 -10.25
N VAL A 58 6.69 -11.65 -10.32
CA VAL A 58 6.65 -10.58 -11.32
C VAL A 58 7.93 -10.61 -12.14
N ASN A 59 7.80 -10.50 -13.46
CA ASN A 59 8.87 -10.22 -14.40
C ASN A 59 8.50 -8.96 -15.17
N TYR A 60 9.39 -7.98 -15.16
CA TYR A 60 9.23 -6.75 -15.92
C TYR A 60 10.44 -6.52 -16.82
N SER A 61 10.21 -6.06 -18.05
CA SER A 61 11.26 -5.68 -19.00
C SER A 61 10.82 -4.42 -19.75
N GLY A 62 11.29 -3.25 -19.33
CA GLY A 62 10.88 -1.98 -19.92
C GLY A 62 11.56 -0.79 -19.24
N PRO A 63 11.11 0.45 -19.50
CA PRO A 63 11.72 1.65 -18.92
C PRO A 63 11.86 1.57 -17.40
N GLU A 64 13.01 1.97 -16.87
CA GLU A 64 13.30 2.11 -15.44
C GLU A 64 12.35 3.13 -14.80
N PHE A 65 12.19 4.26 -15.48
CA PHE A 65 11.32 5.34 -15.08
C PHE A 65 10.22 5.52 -16.10
N THR A 66 9.01 5.75 -15.62
CA THR A 66 7.86 6.10 -16.46
C THR A 66 7.29 7.42 -16.02
N ILE A 67 6.76 8.21 -16.97
CA ILE A 67 6.11 9.48 -16.66
C ILE A 67 4.60 9.24 -16.57
N HIS A 68 3.99 9.57 -15.44
CA HIS A 68 2.54 9.56 -15.27
C HIS A 68 2.07 10.92 -14.76
N LYS A 69 1.20 11.59 -15.51
CA LYS A 69 0.68 12.93 -15.16
C LYS A 69 1.76 13.96 -14.80
N GLY A 70 2.92 13.87 -15.45
CA GLY A 70 4.07 14.76 -15.21
C GLY A 70 5.00 14.32 -14.08
N GLU A 71 4.70 13.24 -13.37
CA GLU A 71 5.53 12.70 -12.29
C GLU A 71 6.37 11.52 -12.78
N ILE A 72 7.62 11.45 -12.32
CA ILE A 72 8.51 10.31 -12.55
C ILE A 72 8.14 9.20 -11.57
N ILE A 73 7.81 8.02 -12.11
CA ILE A 73 7.53 6.82 -11.33
C ILE A 73 8.70 5.85 -11.46
N ASP A 74 9.28 5.50 -10.32
CA ASP A 74 10.22 4.39 -10.17
C ASP A 74 9.51 3.05 -10.44
N THR A 75 9.95 2.36 -11.49
CA THR A 75 9.37 1.07 -11.86
C THR A 75 9.70 -0.04 -10.87
N ALA A 76 10.88 -0.05 -10.25
CA ALA A 76 11.23 -1.05 -9.25
C ALA A 76 10.27 -0.95 -8.05
N HIS A 77 10.10 0.25 -7.51
CA HIS A 77 9.14 0.52 -6.44
C HIS A 77 7.69 0.19 -6.86
N ARG A 78 7.29 0.53 -8.10
CA ARG A 78 5.97 0.18 -8.64
C ARG A 78 5.76 -1.34 -8.69
N MET A 79 6.77 -2.11 -9.08
CA MET A 79 6.69 -3.56 -9.15
C MET A 79 6.65 -4.21 -7.76
N SER A 80 7.40 -3.69 -6.78
CA SER A 80 7.32 -4.13 -5.38
C SER A 80 5.92 -3.92 -4.80
N ASN A 81 5.33 -2.73 -5.00
CA ASN A 81 3.97 -2.44 -4.58
C ASN A 81 2.96 -3.39 -5.24
N LEU A 82 3.10 -3.62 -6.55
CA LEU A 82 2.22 -4.51 -7.30
C LEU A 82 2.26 -5.95 -6.77
N ILE A 83 3.45 -6.54 -6.67
CA ILE A 83 3.57 -7.94 -6.23
C ILE A 83 3.19 -8.09 -4.75
N SER A 84 3.50 -7.11 -3.90
CA SER A 84 3.08 -7.06 -2.50
C SER A 84 1.56 -7.17 -2.36
N GLY A 85 0.82 -6.34 -3.10
CA GLY A 85 -0.64 -6.36 -3.11
C GLY A 85 -1.22 -7.70 -3.59
N GLU A 86 -0.63 -8.30 -4.63
CA GLU A 86 -1.09 -9.59 -5.17
C GLU A 86 -0.79 -10.77 -4.25
N VAL A 87 0.35 -10.77 -3.56
CA VAL A 87 0.66 -11.75 -2.51
C VAL A 87 -0.36 -11.64 -1.38
N GLY A 88 -0.64 -10.43 -0.87
CA GLY A 88 -1.62 -10.22 0.19
C GLY A 88 -3.02 -10.72 -0.19
N LYS A 89 -3.49 -10.39 -1.41
CA LYS A 89 -4.76 -10.91 -1.95
C LYS A 89 -4.75 -12.44 -2.04
N LYS A 90 -3.66 -13.03 -2.53
CA LYS A 90 -3.55 -14.49 -2.69
C LYS A 90 -3.56 -15.19 -1.34
N LEU A 91 -2.82 -14.72 -0.35
CA LEU A 91 -2.80 -15.28 1.01
C LEU A 91 -4.18 -15.25 1.66
N LYS A 92 -4.92 -14.13 1.55
CA LYS A 92 -6.31 -14.02 2.01
C LYS A 92 -7.23 -15.00 1.27
N SER A 93 -7.10 -15.12 -0.05
CA SER A 93 -7.87 -16.08 -0.85
C SER A 93 -7.62 -17.53 -0.42
N LEU A 94 -6.35 -17.89 -0.21
CA LEU A 94 -5.93 -19.20 0.26
C LEU A 94 -6.48 -19.49 1.66
N PHE A 95 -6.42 -18.51 2.56
CA PHE A 95 -6.98 -18.63 3.91
C PHE A 95 -8.48 -18.92 3.89
N ASN A 96 -9.26 -18.17 3.11
CA ASN A 96 -10.71 -18.36 2.97
C ASN A 96 -11.07 -19.74 2.40
N LYS A 97 -10.20 -20.31 1.56
CA LYS A 97 -10.34 -21.67 1.00
C LYS A 97 -9.84 -22.77 1.95
N LYS A 98 -9.53 -22.44 3.22
CA LYS A 98 -8.88 -23.33 4.20
C LYS A 98 -7.56 -23.93 3.69
N LYS A 99 -6.94 -23.26 2.73
CA LYS A 99 -5.67 -23.62 2.13
C LYS A 99 -4.55 -22.82 2.79
N TYR A 100 -4.33 -22.99 4.08
CA TYR A 100 -3.43 -22.16 4.87
C TYR A 100 -1.98 -22.15 4.35
N ALA A 101 -1.43 -20.95 4.25
CA ALA A 101 -0.07 -20.72 3.78
C ALA A 101 0.52 -19.45 4.44
N LYS A 102 1.83 -19.34 4.34
CA LYS A 102 2.58 -18.10 4.59
C LYS A 102 3.71 -17.97 3.58
N VAL A 103 4.31 -16.81 3.46
CA VAL A 103 5.49 -16.61 2.61
C VAL A 103 6.71 -17.28 3.26
N ASP A 104 7.53 -17.95 2.45
CA ASP A 104 8.86 -18.41 2.85
C ASP A 104 9.86 -17.26 2.65
N LEU A 105 9.89 -16.33 3.61
CA LEU A 105 10.64 -15.07 3.55
C LEU A 105 12.12 -15.27 3.21
N LYS A 106 12.73 -16.38 3.65
CA LYS A 106 14.15 -16.70 3.40
C LYS A 106 14.43 -17.15 1.97
N LYS A 107 13.40 -17.53 1.22
CA LYS A 107 13.49 -18.01 -0.16
C LYS A 107 12.95 -17.02 -1.20
N ILE A 108 12.62 -15.80 -0.78
CA ILE A 108 12.33 -14.72 -1.70
C ILE A 108 13.59 -14.46 -2.54
N ARG A 109 13.40 -14.24 -3.85
CA ARG A 109 14.49 -13.93 -4.78
C ARG A 109 14.15 -12.67 -5.55
N MET A 110 15.15 -11.81 -5.71
CA MET A 110 15.08 -10.59 -6.50
C MET A 110 16.28 -10.53 -7.43
N THR A 111 16.05 -10.15 -8.68
CA THR A 111 17.11 -9.82 -9.64
C THR A 111 16.74 -8.54 -10.37
N SER A 112 17.75 -7.71 -10.60
CA SER A 112 17.67 -6.56 -11.50
C SER A 112 18.80 -6.67 -12.51
N ILE A 113 18.62 -6.07 -13.69
CA ILE A 113 19.63 -5.90 -14.73
C ILE A 113 19.39 -4.52 -15.34
N ASP A 114 20.48 -3.79 -15.60
CA ASP A 114 20.48 -2.48 -16.26
C ASP A 114 19.73 -1.37 -15.49
N MET A 115 19.60 -1.50 -14.17
CA MET A 115 18.99 -0.47 -13.31
C MET A 115 20.05 0.58 -12.93
N ASN A 116 20.24 1.55 -13.82
CA ASN A 116 21.37 2.47 -13.81
C ASN A 116 21.00 3.92 -14.20
N ASN A 117 19.72 4.28 -14.18
CA ASN A 117 19.12 5.53 -14.67
C ASN A 117 19.15 5.78 -16.19
N LEU A 118 19.61 4.86 -17.03
CA LEU A 118 19.86 5.17 -18.45
C LEU A 118 18.77 4.69 -19.41
N GLY A 119 17.91 3.74 -19.02
CA GLY A 119 16.97 3.18 -20.00
C GLY A 119 16.05 2.09 -19.49
N SER A 120 16.09 0.94 -20.17
CA SER A 120 15.23 -0.21 -19.82
C SER A 120 15.92 -1.11 -18.81
N VAL A 121 15.14 -1.62 -17.87
CA VAL A 121 15.57 -2.58 -16.87
C VAL A 121 14.90 -3.92 -17.09
N LYS A 122 15.53 -4.98 -16.60
CA LYS A 122 14.85 -6.25 -16.33
C LYS A 122 14.79 -6.45 -14.83
N LEU A 123 13.59 -6.72 -14.34
CA LEU A 123 13.33 -6.95 -12.92
C LEU A 123 12.58 -8.27 -12.76
N GLU A 124 13.07 -9.13 -11.87
CA GLU A 124 12.34 -10.31 -11.42
C GLU A 124 12.20 -10.32 -9.90
N ILE A 125 10.99 -10.57 -9.40
CA ILE A 125 10.73 -10.81 -7.98
C ILE A 125 9.95 -12.12 -7.87
N PHE A 126 10.44 -13.06 -7.07
CA PHE A 126 9.83 -14.36 -6.84
C PHE A 126 9.59 -14.56 -5.33
N ILE A 127 8.32 -14.76 -4.96
CA ILE A 127 7.85 -14.85 -3.58
C ILE A 127 7.19 -16.22 -3.38
N PRO A 128 7.91 -17.21 -2.81
CA PRO A 128 7.39 -18.55 -2.58
C PRO A 128 6.49 -18.61 -1.34
N PHE A 129 5.51 -19.51 -1.36
CA PHE A 129 4.66 -19.83 -0.23
C PHE A 129 5.03 -21.19 0.38
N LYS A 130 4.83 -21.30 1.68
CA LYS A 130 4.91 -22.54 2.46
C LYS A 130 3.53 -22.87 3.00
N ARG A 131 3.12 -24.13 2.83
CA ARG A 131 1.89 -24.68 3.42
C ARG A 131 2.06 -24.83 4.93
N VAL A 132 1.00 -24.51 5.66
CA VAL A 132 0.94 -24.68 7.12
C VAL A 132 -0.34 -25.42 7.50
N LYS A 133 -0.37 -26.04 8.68
CA LYS A 133 -1.47 -26.95 9.05
C LYS A 133 -2.68 -26.19 9.59
N ASN A 134 -2.44 -25.15 10.39
CA ASN A 134 -3.50 -24.44 11.09
C ASN A 134 -3.62 -22.98 10.63
N PRO A 135 -4.79 -22.34 10.81
CA PRO A 135 -5.01 -20.94 10.43
C PRO A 135 -4.10 -19.96 11.19
N CYS A 136 -3.66 -20.27 12.40
CA CYS A 136 -2.86 -19.34 13.22
C CYS A 136 -1.36 -19.33 12.85
N GLU A 137 -0.87 -20.38 12.20
CA GLU A 137 0.43 -20.45 11.54
C GLU A 137 0.43 -19.72 10.19
N ALA A 138 -0.74 -19.47 9.61
CA ALA A 138 -0.89 -18.79 8.33
C ALA A 138 -0.60 -17.29 8.46
N ARG A 139 -0.30 -16.66 7.33
CA ARG A 139 -0.18 -15.20 7.24
C ARG A 139 -1.14 -14.72 6.17
N THR A 140 -1.84 -13.63 6.45
CA THR A 140 -2.84 -13.03 5.55
C THR A 140 -2.52 -11.57 5.24
N GLY A 141 -1.63 -10.96 6.03
CA GLY A 141 -0.99 -9.70 5.71
C GLY A 141 0.35 -9.91 5.02
N PHE A 142 0.64 -9.07 4.03
CA PHE A 142 1.92 -9.01 3.36
C PHE A 142 2.18 -7.57 2.88
N ASP A 143 3.41 -7.10 3.04
CA ASP A 143 3.89 -5.80 2.58
C ASP A 143 5.40 -5.82 2.32
N HIS A 144 5.96 -4.70 1.86
CA HIS A 144 7.39 -4.50 1.70
C HIS A 144 7.85 -3.15 2.27
N SER A 145 9.17 -2.98 2.40
CA SER A 145 9.79 -1.70 2.72
C SER A 145 11.18 -1.65 2.10
N GLY A 146 11.39 -0.70 1.20
CA GLY A 146 12.61 -0.62 0.43
C GLY A 146 12.49 0.35 -0.72
N GLY A 147 13.46 0.27 -1.60
CA GLY A 147 13.61 1.17 -2.73
C GLY A 147 14.99 1.03 -3.33
N TRP A 148 15.42 2.10 -3.99
CA TRP A 148 16.65 2.13 -4.74
C TRP A 148 17.50 3.33 -4.34
N ASN A 149 18.79 3.10 -4.09
CA ASN A 149 19.77 4.13 -3.70
C ASN A 149 19.43 4.95 -2.42
N HIS A 150 18.53 4.46 -1.57
CA HIS A 150 18.31 5.00 -0.23
C HIS A 150 18.04 3.86 0.75
N ASP A 151 18.35 4.07 2.03
CA ASP A 151 18.06 3.07 3.07
C ASP A 151 16.54 2.87 3.24
N PRO A 152 16.07 1.63 3.45
CA PRO A 152 14.65 1.37 3.70
C PRO A 152 14.18 1.98 5.02
N GLU A 153 13.03 2.65 5.00
CA GLU A 153 12.36 3.21 6.19
C GLU A 153 11.58 2.13 6.98
N ILE A 154 12.29 1.07 7.38
CA ILE A 154 11.67 -0.14 7.95
C ILE A 154 10.95 0.12 9.28
N GLU A 155 11.47 1.01 10.12
CA GLU A 155 10.87 1.31 11.43
C GLU A 155 9.52 2.02 11.31
N GLU A 156 9.41 3.01 10.41
CA GLU A 156 8.13 3.65 10.14
C GLU A 156 7.12 2.65 9.55
N ARG A 157 7.58 1.77 8.64
CA ARG A 157 6.72 0.74 8.08
C ARG A 157 6.21 -0.23 9.15
N LYS A 158 7.07 -0.68 10.06
CA LYS A 158 6.67 -1.54 11.20
C LYS A 158 5.56 -0.89 12.02
N GLN A 159 5.73 0.38 12.41
CA GLN A 159 4.72 1.10 13.19
C GLN A 159 3.36 1.17 12.49
N LYS A 160 3.35 1.40 11.17
CA LYS A 160 2.11 1.40 10.38
C LYS A 160 1.45 0.02 10.37
N LEU A 161 2.23 -1.04 10.15
CA LEU A 161 1.72 -2.40 10.02
C LEU A 161 1.31 -3.04 11.36
N SER A 162 1.97 -2.71 12.47
CA SER A 162 1.60 -3.21 13.80
C SER A 162 0.15 -2.87 14.16
N ARG A 163 -0.38 -1.73 13.69
CA ARG A 163 -1.78 -1.33 13.92
C ARG A 163 -2.80 -2.31 13.34
N ILE A 164 -2.47 -2.97 12.23
CA ILE A 164 -3.33 -3.94 11.54
C ILE A 164 -2.91 -5.40 11.79
N ALA A 165 -1.74 -5.61 12.39
CA ALA A 165 -1.26 -6.92 12.79
C ALA A 165 -1.87 -7.39 14.10
N LEU A 166 -2.33 -8.64 14.12
CA LEU A 166 -2.78 -9.30 15.33
C LEU A 166 -1.58 -9.39 16.29
N CYS A 167 -1.79 -8.93 17.53
CA CYS A 167 -0.76 -8.88 18.58
C CYS A 167 0.48 -8.05 18.20
N GLU A 168 0.37 -7.18 17.19
CA GLU A 168 1.48 -6.34 16.71
C GLU A 168 2.69 -7.14 16.19
N GLU A 169 2.54 -8.45 15.96
CA GLU A 169 3.59 -9.36 15.50
C GLU A 169 3.84 -9.25 13.99
N LEU A 170 5.09 -8.92 13.62
CA LEU A 170 5.55 -8.86 12.23
C LEU A 170 6.69 -9.86 12.00
N GLU A 171 6.60 -10.65 10.94
CA GLU A 171 7.73 -11.43 10.43
C GLU A 171 8.36 -10.68 9.25
N ILE A 172 9.68 -10.47 9.28
CA ILE A 172 10.41 -9.67 8.30
C ILE A 172 11.52 -10.51 7.69
N SER A 173 11.69 -10.43 6.37
CA SER A 173 12.83 -11.05 5.68
C SER A 173 14.15 -10.40 6.10
N PRO A 174 15.29 -11.04 5.85
CA PRO A 174 16.55 -10.30 5.70
C PRO A 174 16.40 -9.21 4.63
N LEU A 175 17.24 -8.17 4.68
CA LEU A 175 17.34 -7.21 3.59
C LEU A 175 17.86 -7.94 2.35
N ILE A 176 17.05 -7.96 1.29
CA ILE A 176 17.45 -8.55 0.00
C ILE A 176 17.94 -7.40 -0.86
N LYS A 177 19.18 -7.50 -1.35
CA LYS A 177 19.82 -6.47 -2.17
C LYS A 177 20.34 -7.08 -3.48
N THR A 178 20.07 -6.42 -4.59
CA THR A 178 20.62 -6.78 -5.90
C THR A 178 21.97 -6.09 -6.15
N PRO A 179 22.76 -6.54 -7.15
CA PRO A 179 24.01 -5.86 -7.53
C PRO A 179 23.82 -4.38 -7.90
N GLU A 180 22.67 -4.00 -8.45
CA GLU A 180 22.32 -2.62 -8.83
C GLU A 180 21.75 -1.78 -7.67
N ASN A 181 21.90 -2.23 -6.41
CA ASN A 181 21.41 -1.57 -5.21
C ASN A 181 19.88 -1.46 -5.05
N PHE A 182 19.09 -2.25 -5.78
CA PHE A 182 17.67 -2.42 -5.43
C PHE A 182 17.59 -3.23 -4.15
N GLN A 183 16.88 -2.72 -3.14
CA GLN A 183 16.83 -3.34 -1.83
C GLN A 183 15.43 -3.35 -1.22
N GLU A 184 15.03 -4.48 -0.68
CA GLU A 184 13.70 -4.68 -0.09
C GLU A 184 13.75 -5.54 1.18
N TYR A 185 13.03 -5.09 2.20
CA TYR A 185 12.46 -5.95 3.23
C TYR A 185 11.07 -6.41 2.79
N TRP A 186 10.75 -7.66 3.06
CA TRP A 186 9.41 -8.22 2.89
C TRP A 186 8.82 -8.58 4.24
N ILE A 187 7.57 -8.20 4.47
CA ILE A 187 6.93 -8.23 5.78
C ILE A 187 5.65 -9.05 5.67
N GLN A 188 5.41 -9.97 6.60
CA GLN A 188 4.15 -10.69 6.70
C GLN A 188 3.63 -10.72 8.12
N TRP A 189 2.31 -10.82 8.28
CA TRP A 189 1.69 -10.84 9.60
C TRP A 189 0.35 -11.59 9.62
N LYS A 190 -0.12 -11.90 10.82
CA LYS A 190 -1.49 -12.35 11.06
C LYS A 190 -2.40 -11.13 11.00
N HIS A 191 -3.33 -11.02 10.06
CA HIS A 191 -4.20 -9.85 9.96
C HIS A 191 -5.35 -9.94 10.97
N LYS A 192 -5.65 -8.84 11.70
CA LYS A 192 -6.72 -8.82 12.72
C LYS A 192 -8.05 -9.33 12.18
N ASP A 193 -8.49 -8.83 11.03
CA ASP A 193 -9.78 -9.21 10.42
C ASP A 193 -9.91 -10.68 10.00
N PHE A 194 -8.81 -11.38 9.72
CA PHE A 194 -8.84 -12.76 9.24
C PHE A 194 -8.53 -13.78 10.35
N GLN A 195 -7.80 -13.34 11.38
CA GLN A 195 -7.18 -14.23 12.35
C GLN A 195 -7.47 -13.82 13.80
N ALA A 196 -8.53 -13.03 14.05
CA ALA A 196 -8.94 -12.56 15.38
C ALA A 196 -9.08 -13.68 16.44
N ASN A 197 -9.42 -14.91 16.02
CA ASN A 197 -9.56 -16.06 16.92
C ASN A 197 -8.23 -16.75 17.26
N CYS A 198 -7.11 -16.27 16.74
CA CYS A 198 -5.79 -16.78 17.10
C CYS A 198 -5.28 -16.12 18.37
N ALA A 199 -4.63 -16.90 19.23
CA ALA A 199 -4.00 -16.36 20.43
C ALA A 199 -2.81 -15.44 20.09
N CYS A 200 -2.60 -14.45 20.96
CA CYS A 200 -1.31 -13.80 21.12
C CYS A 200 -0.39 -14.75 21.86
N ASN A 201 0.82 -14.92 21.34
CA ASN A 201 1.85 -15.72 21.99
C ASN A 201 2.67 -14.85 22.94
#